data_AF-A0A7J2Y8A0-F1
#
_entry.id   AF-A0A7J2Y8A0-F1
#
_cell.length_a   1.000
_cell.length_b   1.000
_cell.length_c   1.000
_cell.angle_alpha   90.00
_cell.angle_beta   90.00
_cell.angle_gamma   90.00
#
_symmetry.space_group_name_H-M   'P 1'
#
loop_
_entity.id
_entity.type
_entity.pdbx_description
1 polymer ?
#
loop_
_entity_poly.entity_id
_entity_poly.type
_entity_poly.pdbx_seq_one_letter_code
_entity_poly.pdbx_strand_id
1 'polypeptide(L)'
;MHRIIDKVPLERLRDKQLRVSLLCPRCESAPMSLGFENSMNTWRTIACPKCGVEVMLDSMSLVLLTQNATTTVGETPAARSHAE
;
A
#
# COMPACT_ATOMS: atom_id res chain seq x y z
N MET A 1 -3.97 -5.06 23.55
CA MET A 1 -3.29 -5.20 22.24
C MET A 1 -3.41 -3.87 21.50
N HIS A 2 -2.35 -3.06 21.47
CA HIS A 2 -2.37 -1.81 20.72
C HIS A 2 -2.04 -2.09 19.25
N ARG A 3 -2.92 -1.70 18.33
CA ARG A 3 -2.64 -1.70 16.89
C ARG A 3 -2.20 -0.29 16.52
N ILE A 4 -1.00 -0.17 15.96
CA ILE A 4 -0.56 1.07 15.35
C ILE A 4 -1.18 1.11 13.95
N ILE A 5 -1.93 2.17 13.67
CA ILE A 5 -2.62 2.40 12.39
C ILE A 5 -2.00 3.64 11.77
N ASP A 6 -1.15 3.46 10.77
CA ASP A 6 -0.56 4.57 10.02
C ASP A 6 -1.30 4.72 8.69
N LYS A 7 -1.83 5.92 8.45
CA LYS A 7 -2.47 6.27 7.17
C LYS A 7 -1.44 6.96 6.28
N VAL A 8 -1.10 6.33 5.16
CA VAL A 8 -0.24 6.92 4.14
C VAL A 8 -1.10 7.39 2.97
N PRO A 9 -1.20 8.71 2.75
CA PRO A 9 -1.94 9.25 1.62
C PRO A 9 -1.20 8.92 0.31
N LEU A 10 -1.96 8.69 -0.76
CA LEU A 10 -1.43 8.22 -2.04
C LEU A 10 -0.39 9.17 -2.66
N GLU A 11 -0.46 10.47 -2.36
CA GLU A 11 0.50 11.49 -2.81
C GLU A 11 1.92 11.16 -2.35
N ARG A 12 2.08 10.59 -1.15
CA ARG A 12 3.38 10.14 -0.61
C ARG A 12 3.87 8.83 -1.23
N LEU A 13 3.02 8.15 -1.98
CA LEU A 13 3.33 6.89 -2.65
C LEU A 13 3.61 7.09 -4.14
N ARG A 14 3.60 8.34 -4.63
CA ARG A 14 3.97 8.71 -6.01
C ARG A 14 5.34 8.13 -6.39
N ASP A 15 6.33 8.27 -5.51
CA ASP A 15 7.70 7.79 -5.76
C ASP A 15 7.84 6.28 -5.65
N LYS A 16 6.78 5.58 -5.24
CA LYS A 16 6.75 4.12 -5.05
C LYS A 16 6.20 3.37 -6.27
N GLN A 17 6.01 4.05 -7.40
CA GLN A 17 5.55 3.44 -8.67
C GLN A 17 4.29 2.57 -8.49
N LEU A 18 3.32 3.06 -7.71
CA LEU A 18 2.10 2.30 -7.48
C LEU A 18 1.29 2.17 -8.77
N ARG A 19 0.83 0.94 -9.02
CA ARG A 19 -0.10 0.60 -10.10
C ARG A 19 -1.33 -0.06 -9.49
N VAL A 20 -2.50 0.50 -9.78
CA VAL A 20 -3.80 -0.05 -9.39
C VAL A 20 -4.42 -0.69 -10.62
N SER A 21 -4.69 -1.98 -10.56
CA SER A 21 -5.40 -2.70 -11.61
C SER A 21 -6.77 -3.12 -11.11
N LEU A 22 -7.82 -2.83 -11.88
CA LEU A 22 -9.19 -3.24 -11.57
C LEU A 22 -9.97 -3.56 -12.84
N LEU A 23 -11.07 -4.29 -12.69
CA LEU A 23 -12.09 -4.37 -13.72
C LEU A 23 -12.95 -3.10 -13.66
N CYS A 24 -13.43 -2.64 -14.81
CA CYS A 24 -14.35 -1.51 -14.87
C CYS A 24 -15.54 -1.70 -13.91
N PRO A 25 -15.77 -0.80 -12.94
CA PRO A 25 -16.86 -0.95 -11.97
C PRO A 25 -18.26 -0.94 -12.59
N ARG A 26 -18.39 -0.44 -13.84
CA ARG A 26 -19.67 -0.33 -14.54
C ARG A 26 -20.01 -1.57 -15.35
N CYS A 27 -19.04 -2.15 -16.04
CA CYS A 27 -19.28 -3.28 -16.96
C CYS A 27 -18.60 -4.58 -16.50
N GLU A 28 -17.84 -4.53 -15.41
CA GLU A 28 -17.25 -5.66 -14.68
C GLU A 28 -16.41 -6.63 -15.54
N SER A 29 -15.93 -6.17 -16.70
CA SER A 29 -15.33 -7.06 -17.70
C SER A 29 -14.11 -6.50 -18.40
N ALA A 30 -13.98 -5.17 -18.49
CA ALA A 30 -12.80 -4.56 -19.09
C ALA A 30 -11.73 -4.32 -18.03
N PRO A 31 -10.51 -4.88 -18.17
CA PRO A 31 -9.40 -4.55 -17.28
C PRO A 31 -8.91 -3.13 -17.53
N MET A 32 -8.57 -2.44 -16.45
CA MET A 32 -8.07 -1.06 -16.45
C MET A 32 -6.90 -0.96 -15.46
N SER A 33 -5.88 -0.18 -15.80
CA SER A 33 -4.73 0.08 -14.92
C SER A 33 -4.52 1.57 -14.74
N LEU A 34 -4.61 2.04 -13.49
CA LEU A 34 -4.25 3.38 -13.09
C LEU A 34 -2.82 3.37 -12.54
N GLY A 35 -1.99 4.30 -13.00
CA GLY A 35 -0.64 4.50 -12.49
C GLY A 35 -0.37 5.99 -12.31
N PHE A 36 0.60 6.30 -11.45
CA PHE A 36 1.16 7.64 -11.40
C PHE A 36 2.01 7.88 -12.66
N GLU A 37 1.49 8.61 -13.64
CA GLU A 37 2.33 9.15 -14.70
C GLU A 37 2.99 10.45 -14.21
N ASN A 38 4.31 10.53 -14.41
CA ASN A 38 5.22 11.53 -13.85
C ASN A 38 4.89 13.01 -14.16
N SER A 39 3.83 13.31 -14.94
CA SER A 39 3.62 14.64 -15.52
C SER A 39 2.43 15.42 -14.95
N MET A 40 1.50 14.84 -14.19
CA MET A 40 0.41 15.62 -13.58
C MET A 40 0.06 15.13 -12.18
N ASN A 41 -0.11 16.09 -11.27
CA ASN A 41 -0.33 15.92 -9.83
C ASN A 41 -1.61 15.16 -9.42
N THR A 42 -2.25 14.42 -10.31
CA THR A 42 -3.58 13.84 -10.12
C THR A 42 -3.62 12.43 -10.70
N TRP A 43 -4.27 11.51 -9.99
CA TRP A 43 -4.71 10.24 -10.57
C TRP A 43 -5.55 10.57 -11.80
N ARG A 44 -5.02 10.31 -13.00
CA ARG A 44 -5.74 10.64 -14.22
C ARG A 44 -7.02 9.83 -14.29
N THR A 45 -8.10 10.49 -14.65
CA THR A 45 -9.32 9.84 -15.08
C THR A 45 -8.98 8.88 -16.23
N ILE A 46 -9.39 7.62 -16.12
CA ILE A 46 -9.22 6.62 -17.17
C ILE A 46 -10.58 6.24 -17.71
N ALA A 47 -10.72 6.33 -19.04
CA ALA A 47 -11.90 5.84 -19.72
C ALA A 47 -11.84 4.32 -19.88
N CYS A 48 -12.93 3.63 -19.55
CA CYS A 48 -13.06 2.21 -19.78
C CYS A 48 -13.06 1.92 -21.30
N PRO A 49 -12.22 1.01 -21.81
CA PRO A 49 -12.12 0.74 -23.24
C PRO A 49 -13.37 0.05 -23.82
N LYS A 50 -14.26 -0.49 -22.97
CA LYS A 50 -15.46 -1.22 -23.41
C LYS A 50 -16.72 -0.38 -23.40
N CYS A 51 -16.94 0.41 -22.35
CA CYS A 51 -18.18 1.19 -22.18
C CYS A 51 -17.95 2.71 -22.18
N GLY A 52 -16.70 3.18 -22.27
CA GLY A 52 -16.36 4.60 -22.34
C GLY A 52 -16.54 5.37 -21.03
N VAL A 53 -16.98 4.72 -19.94
CA VAL A 53 -17.14 5.40 -18.65
C VAL A 53 -15.80 5.87 -18.12
N GLU A 54 -15.75 7.11 -17.68
CA GLU A 54 -14.59 7.72 -17.04
C GLU A 54 -14.52 7.33 -15.56
N VAL A 55 -13.37 6.85 -15.12
CA VAL A 55 -13.11 6.40 -13.75
C VAL A 55 -11.95 7.19 -13.18
N MET A 56 -12.19 7.80 -12.02
CA MET A 56 -11.19 8.55 -11.26
C MET A 56 -11.11 7.95 -9.86
N LEU A 57 -9.88 7.80 -9.36
CA LEU A 57 -9.66 7.42 -7.97
C LEU A 57 -9.64 8.68 -7.12
N ASP A 58 -10.70 8.85 -6.34
CA ASP A 58 -10.78 9.92 -5.34
C ASP A 58 -10.40 9.38 -3.95
N SER A 59 -9.54 10.12 -3.25
CA SER A 59 -9.32 9.98 -1.82
C SER A 59 -8.89 8.59 -1.28
N MET A 60 -8.15 7.77 -2.03
CA MET A 60 -7.65 6.51 -1.44
C MET A 60 -6.44 6.73 -0.51
N SER A 61 -6.25 5.80 0.42
CA SER A 61 -5.11 5.77 1.34
C SER A 61 -4.64 4.35 1.58
N LEU A 62 -3.32 4.17 1.73
CA LEU A 62 -2.75 2.91 2.20
C LEU A 62 -2.69 2.94 3.72
N VAL A 63 -3.26 1.93 4.37
CA VAL A 63 -3.25 1.81 5.83
C VAL A 63 -2.27 0.72 6.22
N LEU A 64 -1.23 1.07 6.98
CA LEU A 64 -0.31 0.10 7.55
C LEU A 64 -0.86 -0.37 8.90
N LEU A 65 -0.93 -1.69 9.05
CA LEU A 65 -1.36 -2.34 10.28
C LEU A 65 -0.17 -3.05 10.90
N THR A 66 0.44 -2.46 11.92
CA THR A 66 1.57 -3.08 12.63
C THR A 66 1.07 -3.79 13.89
N GLN A 67 1.41 -5.06 14.02
CA GLN A 67 1.26 -5.79 15.28
C GLN A 67 2.58 -5.70 16.02
N ASN A 68 2.58 -5.15 17.24
CA ASN A 68 3.76 -5.20 18.10
C ASN A 68 3.98 -6.67 18.46
N ALA A 69 4.97 -7.31 17.85
CA ALA A 69 5.50 -8.56 18.36
C ALA A 69 6.03 -8.27 19.77
N THR A 70 5.39 -8.85 20.79
CA THR A 70 5.89 -8.79 22.16
C THR A 70 7.32 -9.32 22.16
N THR A 71 8.27 -8.43 22.42
CA THR A 71 9.67 -8.76 22.62
C THR A 71 9.75 -9.76 23.78
N THR A 72 10.03 -11.02 23.49
CA THR A 72 10.58 -11.92 24.51
C THR A 72 12.00 -11.45 24.77
N VAL A 73 12.16 -10.58 25.77
CA VAL A 73 13.44 -10.33 26.41
C VAL A 73 13.82 -11.65 27.10
N GLY A 74 14.54 -12.51 26.37
CA GLY A 74 15.24 -13.64 26.95
C GLY A 74 16.50 -13.11 27.60
N GLU A 75 16.47 -12.99 28.91
CA GLU A 75 17.61 -12.74 29.80
C GLU A 75 18.88 -13.48 29.35
N THR A 76 19.97 -12.73 29.22
CA THR A 76 21.33 -13.27 29.30
C THR A 76 21.64 -13.57 30.77
N PRO A 77 22.26 -14.72 31.07
CA PRO A 77 23.31 -14.68 32.08
C PRO A 77 24.62 -15.32 31.59
N ALA A 78 25.66 -14.50 31.71
CA ALA A 78 26.96 -14.79 32.28
C ALA A 78 27.80 -15.98 31.75
N ALA A 79 28.95 -15.58 31.21
CA ALA A 79 30.23 -16.30 31.13
C ALA A 79 30.41 -17.48 32.11
N ARG A 80 30.83 -18.64 31.57
CA ARG A 80 31.72 -19.56 32.28
C ARG A 80 32.83 -20.05 31.35
N SER A 81 34.02 -19.54 31.65
CA SER A 81 35.33 -20.08 31.30
C SER A 81 35.47 -21.52 31.78
N HIS A 82 35.92 -22.43 30.91
CA HIS A 82 36.61 -23.65 31.32
C HIS A 82 37.77 -23.90 30.35
N ALA A 83 38.97 -23.65 30.87
CA ALA A 83 40.18 -24.30 30.43
C ALA A 83 40.25 -25.66 31.11
N GLU A 84 40.57 -26.70 30.35
CA GLU A 84 41.33 -27.85 30.80
C GLU A 84 42.04 -28.47 29.60
#